data_AF-W2NWT1-F1
#
_entry.id   AF-W2NWT1-F1
#
_cell.length_a   1.000
_cell.length_b   1.000
_cell.length_c   1.000
_cell.angle_alpha   90.00
_cell.angle_beta   90.00
_cell.angle_gamma   90.00
#
_symmetry.space_group_name_H-M   'P 1'
#
loop_
_entity.id
_entity.type
_entity.pdbx_description
1 polymer ?
#
loop_
_entity_poly.entity_id
_entity_poly.type
_entity_poly.pdbx_seq_one_letter_code
_entity_poly.pdbx_strand_id
1 'polypeptide(L)'
;MAGKDCVGIACDTRLGMQAQTVAMDFQKVFRVTDKTFLGLAGLATDVQSVSQLLKFKINMCKMNEERDIKPMTLTWTALDVR
;
A
#
# COMPACT_ATOMS: atom_id res chain seq x y z
N MET A 1 10.28 -5.69 -8.54
CA MET A 1 11.61 -6.18 -8.96
C MET A 1 12.52 -6.20 -7.74
N ALA A 2 13.33 -7.24 -7.55
CA ALA A 2 14.31 -7.31 -6.48
C ALA A 2 15.72 -7.31 -7.09
N GLY A 3 16.60 -6.47 -6.57
CA GLY A 3 18.01 -6.42 -6.90
C GLY A 3 18.87 -6.77 -5.68
N LYS A 4 20.19 -6.65 -5.81
CA LYS A 4 21.09 -6.82 -4.67
C LYS A 4 20.85 -5.69 -3.67
N ASP A 5 20.40 -6.05 -2.47
CA ASP A 5 20.10 -5.15 -1.36
C ASP A 5 19.07 -4.04 -1.67
N CYS A 6 18.24 -4.21 -2.71
CA CYS A 6 17.25 -3.22 -3.10
C CYS A 6 15.98 -3.85 -3.71
N VAL A 7 14.89 -3.10 -3.66
CA VAL A 7 13.63 -3.46 -4.31
C VAL A 7 13.07 -2.26 -5.07
N GLY A 8 12.59 -2.51 -6.28
CA GLY A 8 11.90 -1.53 -7.12
C GLY A 8 10.43 -1.91 -7.29
N ILE A 9 9.55 -0.94 -7.04
CA ILE A 9 8.10 -1.05 -7.26
C ILE A 9 7.74 -0.04 -8.35
N ALA A 10 7.03 -0.51 -9.37
CA ALA A 10 6.51 0.33 -10.43
C ALA A 10 5.05 -0.06 -10.69
N CYS A 11 4.23 0.95 -10.94
CA CYS A 11 2.83 0.78 -11.35
C CYS A 11 2.46 1.92 -12.30
N ASP A 12 1.42 1.71 -13.10
CA ASP A 12 0.79 2.81 -13.81
C ASP A 12 0.03 3.72 -12.84
N THR A 13 -0.08 5.00 -13.18
CA THR A 13 -0.87 5.99 -12.44
C THR A 13 -2.22 6.26 -13.10
N ARG A 14 -2.66 5.40 -14.03
CA ARG A 14 -3.91 5.57 -14.75
C ARG A 14 -5.08 5.09 -13.89
N LEU A 15 -6.11 5.93 -13.81
CA LEU A 15 -7.45 5.58 -13.34
C LEU A 15 -8.36 5.42 -14.56
N GLY A 16 -8.81 4.19 -14.80
CA GLY A 16 -9.73 3.88 -15.89
C GLY A 16 -11.13 3.58 -15.38
N MET A 17 -12.14 3.90 -16.20
CA MET A 17 -13.51 3.43 -16.03
C MET A 17 -13.95 2.81 -17.36
N GLN A 18 -13.96 1.48 -17.40
CA GLN A 18 -14.12 0.72 -18.65
C GLN A 18 -13.10 1.19 -19.72
N ALA A 19 -13.57 1.66 -20.88
CA ALA A 19 -12.72 2.17 -21.95
C ALA A 19 -12.24 3.61 -21.74
N GLN A 20 -12.83 4.35 -20.79
CA GLN A 20 -12.49 5.76 -20.56
C GLN A 20 -11.33 5.89 -19.58
N THR A 21 -10.41 6.82 -19.86
CA THR A 21 -9.41 7.26 -18.89
C THR A 21 -9.95 8.44 -18.09
N VAL A 22 -10.02 8.30 -16.78
CA VAL A 22 -10.51 9.32 -15.85
C VAL A 22 -9.37 10.24 -15.40
N ALA A 23 -8.21 9.64 -15.04
CA ALA A 23 -7.05 10.37 -14.56
C ALA A 23 -5.75 9.63 -14.87
N MET A 24 -4.62 10.34 -14.80
CA MET A 24 -3.27 9.82 -15.07
C MET A 24 -2.29 10.01 -13.89
N ASP A 25 -2.80 10.44 -12.73
CA ASP A 25 -2.07 10.77 -11.51
C ASP A 25 -2.59 10.00 -10.27
N PHE A 26 -3.28 8.87 -10.50
CA PHE A 26 -3.84 8.06 -9.42
C PHE A 26 -2.75 7.31 -8.65
N GLN A 27 -2.65 7.60 -7.36
CA GLN A 27 -1.66 6.99 -6.47
C GLN A 27 -2.06 5.55 -6.11
N LYS A 28 -1.21 4.59 -6.49
CA LYS A 28 -1.35 3.16 -6.15
C LYS A 28 -0.27 2.66 -5.20
N VAL A 29 0.83 3.39 -5.04
CA VAL A 29 1.94 3.05 -4.17
C VAL A 29 2.01 4.04 -3.01
N PHE A 30 2.04 3.51 -1.79
CA PHE A 30 2.00 4.26 -0.55
C PHE A 30 3.23 3.93 0.29
N ARG A 31 3.89 4.96 0.81
CA ARG A 31 4.98 4.77 1.79
C ARG A 31 4.37 4.48 3.15
N VAL A 32 4.74 3.36 3.75
CA VAL A 32 4.24 2.93 5.06
C VAL A 32 5.24 3.29 6.16
N THR A 33 6.49 2.89 5.99
CA THR A 33 7.64 3.26 6.83
C THR A 33 8.80 3.70 5.94
N ASP A 34 9.92 4.09 6.52
CA ASP A 34 11.10 4.52 5.74
C ASP A 34 11.67 3.43 4.83
N LYS A 35 11.45 2.15 5.17
CA LYS A 35 11.98 1.00 4.43
C LYS A 35 10.89 0.11 3.82
N THR A 36 9.62 0.47 3.94
CA THR A 36 8.51 -0.37 3.48
C THR A 36 7.48 0.44 2.70
N PHE A 37 7.16 -0.06 1.52
CA PHE A 37 6.16 0.49 0.61
C PHE A 37 5.06 -0.53 0.35
N LEU A 38 3.84 -0.04 0.15
CA LEU A 38 2.65 -0.83 -0.14
C LEU A 38 2.11 -0.42 -1.51
N GLY A 39 2.08 -1.36 -2.45
CA GLY A 39 1.35 -1.20 -3.71
C GLY A 39 -0.02 -1.84 -3.61
N LEU A 40 -1.08 -1.09 -3.91
CA LEU A 40 -2.45 -1.60 -4.00
C LEU A 40 -2.93 -1.53 -5.44
N ALA A 41 -3.58 -2.59 -5.90
CA ALA A 41 -4.19 -2.68 -7.21
C ALA A 41 -5.61 -3.23 -7.07
N GLY A 42 -6.43 -3.05 -8.11
CA GLY A 42 -7.83 -3.46 -8.13
C GLY A 42 -8.76 -2.25 -8.29
N LEU A 43 -9.95 -2.36 -7.73
CA LEU A 43 -10.96 -1.32 -7.80
C LEU A 43 -10.49 -0.05 -7.07
N ALA A 44 -10.71 1.12 -7.67
CA ALA A 44 -10.21 2.39 -7.13
C ALA A 44 -10.74 2.68 -5.70
N THR A 45 -12.00 2.33 -5.43
CA THR A 45 -12.61 2.47 -4.11
C THR A 45 -11.98 1.55 -3.07
N ASP A 46 -11.57 0.35 -3.48
CA ASP A 46 -10.89 -0.60 -2.60
C ASP A 46 -9.48 -0.12 -2.29
N VAL A 47 -8.75 0.41 -3.29
CA VAL A 47 -7.44 1.03 -3.08
C VAL A 47 -7.52 2.16 -2.06
N GLN A 48 -8.52 3.03 -2.17
CA GLN A 48 -8.74 4.11 -1.21
C GLN A 48 -9.11 3.60 0.18
N SER A 49 -10.09 2.71 0.29
CA SER A 49 -10.57 2.20 1.59
C SER A 49 -9.50 1.37 2.31
N VAL A 50 -8.83 0.45 1.61
CA VAL A 50 -7.81 -0.44 2.17
C VAL A 50 -6.55 0.33 2.55
N SER A 51 -6.13 1.32 1.76
CA SER A 51 -4.98 2.17 2.13
C SER A 51 -5.22 2.92 3.43
N GLN A 52 -6.43 3.46 3.63
CA GLN A 52 -6.82 4.15 4.85
C GLN A 52 -6.88 3.19 6.05
N LEU A 53 -7.51 2.03 5.87
CA LEU A 53 -7.62 1.01 6.92
C LEU A 53 -6.26 0.48 7.36
N LEU A 54 -5.39 0.14 6.40
CA LEU A 54 -4.05 -0.34 6.72
C LEU A 54 -3.25 0.72 7.43
N LYS A 55 -3.28 1.98 6.95
CA LYS A 55 -2.61 3.10 7.63
C LYS A 55 -3.07 3.24 9.08
N PHE A 56 -4.36 3.08 9.34
CA PHE A 56 -4.90 3.08 10.70
C PHE A 56 -4.36 1.91 11.55
N LYS A 57 -4.46 0.66 11.07
CA LYS A 57 -3.96 -0.53 11.78
C LYS A 57 -2.45 -0.44 12.07
N ILE A 58 -1.68 0.07 11.11
CA ILE A 58 -0.22 0.23 11.24
C ILE A 58 0.13 1.29 12.27
N ASN A 59 -0.55 2.44 12.24
CA ASN A 59 -0.35 3.49 13.24
C ASN A 59 -0.68 2.99 14.64
N MET A 60 -1.75 2.21 14.80
CA MET A 60 -2.10 1.58 16.06
C MET A 60 -1.03 0.59 16.53
N CYS A 61 -0.52 -0.26 15.63
CA CYS A 61 0.57 -1.20 15.95
C CYS A 61 1.86 -0.45 16.35
N LYS A 62 2.20 0.64 15.64
CA LYS A 62 3.34 1.50 15.97
C LYS A 62 3.22 2.15 17.35
N MET A 63 2.02 2.61 17.71
CA MET A 63 1.77 3.17 19.05
C MET A 63 1.81 2.11 20.15
N ASN A 64 1.25 0.92 19.90
CA ASN A 64 1.19 -0.16 20.90
C ASN A 64 2.55 -0.81 21.17
N GLU A 65 3.38 -0.97 20.15
CA GLU A 65 4.66 -1.68 20.26
C GLU A 65 5.87 -0.73 20.31
N GLU A 66 5.63 0.59 20.24
CA GLU A 66 6.65 1.65 20.21
C GLU A 66 7.77 1.42 19.19
N ARG A 67 7.47 0.72 18.08
CA ARG A 67 8.43 0.37 17.04
C ARG A 67 7.83 0.47 15.65
N ASP A 68 8.68 0.66 14.65
CA ASP A 68 8.24 0.57 13.26
C ASP A 68 7.89 -0.87 12.89
N ILE A 69 6.79 -1.02 12.15
CA ILE A 69 6.28 -2.32 11.74
C ILE A 69 7.26 -3.01 10.79
N LYS A 70 7.54 -4.29 11.06
CA LYS A 70 8.37 -5.13 10.19
C LYS A 70 7.57 -5.51 8.93
N PRO A 71 8.23 -5.65 7.76
CA PRO A 71 7.55 -6.04 6.51
C PRO A 71 6.72 -7.32 6.66
N MET A 72 7.20 -8.30 7.43
CA MET A 72 6.51 -9.57 7.64
C MET A 72 5.21 -9.41 8.45
N THR A 73 5.20 -8.54 9.46
CA THR A 73 3.99 -8.23 10.23
C THR A 73 2.98 -7.49 9.36
N LEU A 74 3.45 -6.58 8.52
CA LEU A 74 2.65 -5.87 7.53
C LEU A 74 1.90 -6.83 6.59
N THR A 75 2.56 -7.89 6.11
CA THR A 75 1.91 -8.91 5.27
C THR A 75 0.79 -9.63 6.01
N TRP A 76 0.99 -9.97 7.28
CA TRP A 76 -0.08 -10.57 8.11
C TRP A 76 -1.26 -9.62 8.30
N THR A 77 -1.01 -8.35 8.63
CA THR A 77 -2.07 -7.34 8.78
C THR A 77 -2.84 -7.11 7.47
N ALA A 78 -2.17 -7.22 6.32
CA ALA A 78 -2.79 -7.11 5.00
C ALA A 78 -3.68 -8.31 4.64
N LEU A 79 -3.35 -9.52 5.12
CA LEU A 79 -4.19 -10.71 4.94
C LEU A 79 -5.45 -10.68 5.82
N ASP A 80 -5.38 -9.96 6.94
CA ASP A 80 -6.48 -9.75 7.88
C ASP A 80 -7.34 -8.51 7.52
N VAL A 81 -7.34 -8.12 6.24
CA VAL A 81 -8.30 -7.18 5.66
C VAL A 81 -9.52 -7.99 5.22
N ARG A 82 -10.28 -8.47 6.21
CA ARG A 82 -11.63 -9.02 6.03
C ARG A 82 -12.64 -8.14 6.73
#